data_AF-A0A2T2TSJ3-F1
#
_entry.id   AF-A0A2T2TSJ3-F1
#
_cell.length_a   1.000
_cell.length_b   1.000
_cell.length_c   1.000
_cell.angle_alpha   90.00
_cell.angle_beta   90.00
_cell.angle_gamma   90.00
#
_symmetry.space_group_name_H-M   'P 1'
#
loop_
_entity.id
_entity.type
_entity.pdbx_description
1 polymer ?
#
loop_
_entity_poly.entity_id
_entity_poly.type
_entity_poly.pdbx_seq_one_letter_code
_entity_poly.pdbx_strand_id
1 'polypeptide(L)' 'MLEPSRTKHRKQQRGRLKGNANRGTRISFGDFGIKALEKARLSSRQIEAARVAANRKLQRAGKVWIRIFPDKPVTQKPA' A
#
# COMPACT_ATOMS: atom_id res chain seq x y z
N MET A 1 -12.32 -1.27 2.72
CA MET A 1 -11.00 -1.51 2.08
C MET A 1 -10.57 -0.21 1.43
N LEU A 2 -9.28 0.13 1.43
CA LEU A 2 -8.81 1.37 0.81
C LEU A 2 -9.07 1.33 -0.70
N GLU A 3 -9.77 2.33 -1.22
CA GLU A 3 -10.02 2.52 -2.65
C GLU A 3 -10.25 4.01 -2.97
N PRO A 4 -9.91 4.48 -4.18
CA PRO A 4 -10.20 5.85 -4.59
C PRO A 4 -11.71 6.09 -4.70
N SER A 5 -12.21 7.20 -4.16
CA SER A 5 -13.62 7.59 -4.29
C SER A 5 -14.02 7.94 -5.73
N ARG A 6 -13.12 8.53 -6.50
CA ARG A 6 -13.33 8.90 -7.90
C ARG A 6 -12.08 8.63 -8.72
N THR A 7 -12.25 8.02 -9.88
CA THR A 7 -11.17 7.84 -10.87
C THR A 7 -11.62 8.38 -12.22
N LYS A 8 -10.69 8.98 -12.98
CA LYS A 8 -10.97 9.46 -14.35
C LYS A 8 -11.21 8.29 -15.32
N HIS A 9 -10.46 7.20 -15.15
CA HIS A 9 -10.54 6.01 -15.99
C HIS A 9 -10.65 4.75 -15.13
N ARG A 10 -11.68 3.95 -15.37
CA ARG A 10 -11.96 2.70 -14.64
C ARG A 10 -11.00 1.56 -15.00
N LYS A 11 -10.48 1.54 -16.23
CA LYS A 11 -9.54 0.53 -16.72
C LYS A 11 -8.20 1.19 -17.01
N GLN A 12 -7.12 0.58 -16.53
CA GLN A 12 -5.77 1.06 -16.72
C GLN A 12 -4.83 -0.07 -17.15
N GLN A 13 -3.80 0.26 -17.91
CA GLN A 13 -2.74 -0.69 -18.24
C GLN A 13 -1.96 -1.05 -16.98
N ARG A 14 -1.61 -2.33 -16.85
CA ARG A 14 -0.85 -2.86 -15.71
C ARG A 14 0.51 -2.15 -15.56
N GLY A 15 1.19 -1.83 -16.66
CA GLY A 15 2.55 -1.28 -16.64
C GLY A 15 3.58 -2.27 -16.06
N ARG A 16 4.84 -1.86 -16.01
CA ARG A 16 5.96 -2.68 -15.54
C ARG A 16 6.64 -2.03 -14.33
N LEU A 17 6.89 -2.81 -13.28
CA LEU A 17 7.64 -2.37 -12.11
C LEU A 17 9.13 -2.39 -12.45
N LYS A 18 9.73 -1.22 -12.71
CA LYS A 18 11.16 -1.06 -13.04
C LYS A 18 11.81 -0.03 -12.11
N GLY A 19 13.14 -0.11 -11.98
CA GLY A 19 13.93 0.85 -11.20
C GLY A 19 13.69 0.78 -9.69
N ASN A 20 14.30 1.71 -8.96
CA ASN A 20 14.13 1.91 -7.53
C ASN A 20 13.22 3.11 -7.27
N ALA A 21 12.63 3.18 -6.08
CA ALA A 21 11.82 4.33 -5.70
C ALA A 21 12.71 5.55 -5.45
N ASN A 22 12.41 6.66 -6.13
CA ASN A 22 13.12 7.93 -5.91
C ASN A 22 12.49 8.78 -4.81
N ARG A 23 11.21 8.54 -4.48
CA ARG A 23 10.44 9.27 -3.46
C ARG A 23 9.91 8.30 -2.39
N GLY A 24 9.65 8.84 -1.19
CA GLY A 24 9.16 8.04 -0.06
C GLY A 24 10.20 7.11 0.56
N THR A 25 11.50 7.36 0.33
CA THR A 25 12.62 6.51 0.76
C THR A 25 13.11 6.80 2.18
N ARG A 26 12.73 7.94 2.75
CA ARG A 26 13.08 8.37 4.13
C ARG A 26 11.86 8.23 5.03
N ILE A 27 12.06 8.00 6.32
CA ILE A 27 11.00 8.05 7.33
C ILE A 27 10.59 9.51 7.50
N SER A 28 9.29 9.80 7.36
CA SER A 28 8.75 11.16 7.50
C SER A 28 7.91 11.35 8.76
N PHE A 29 7.44 10.24 9.35
CA PHE A 29 6.59 10.23 10.54
C PHE A 29 7.01 9.07 11.43
N GLY A 30 6.99 9.30 12.74
CA GLY A 30 7.41 8.31 13.74
C GLY A 30 8.91 8.01 13.71
N ASP A 31 9.31 7.09 14.59
CA ASP A 31 10.73 6.76 14.81
C ASP A 31 11.16 5.51 14.03
N PHE A 32 10.22 4.61 13.72
CA PHE A 32 10.48 3.33 13.06
C PHE A 32 9.65 3.17 11.78
N GLY A 33 10.19 2.44 10.81
CA GLY A 33 9.53 2.20 9.53
C GLY A 33 9.92 0.88 8.87
N ILE A 34 9.03 0.39 8.01
CA ILE A 34 9.26 -0.81 7.20
C ILE A 34 9.60 -0.38 5.77
N LYS A 35 10.71 -0.90 5.23
CA LYS A 35 11.17 -0.63 3.86
C LYS A 35 11.07 -1.90 3.03
N ALA A 36 10.43 -1.80 1.86
CA ALA A 36 10.44 -2.89 0.90
C ALA A 36 11.81 -2.99 0.23
N LEU A 37 12.35 -4.22 0.17
CA LEU A 37 13.59 -4.53 -0.55
C LEU A 37 13.31 -4.96 -1.99
N GLU A 38 12.14 -5.56 -2.22
CA GLU A 38 11.72 -6.11 -3.50
C GLU A 38 10.53 -5.37 -4.09
N LYS A 39 10.27 -5.65 -5.37
CA LYS A 39 9.20 -5.02 -6.15
C LYS A 39 7.99 -5.95 -6.18
N ALA A 40 6.88 -5.50 -5.62
CA ALA A 40 5.62 -6.22 -5.66
C ALA A 40 4.44 -5.27 -5.83
N ARG A 41 3.30 -5.81 -6.26
CA ARG A 41 2.01 -5.10 -6.18
C ARG A 41 1.35 -5.45 -4.85
N LEU A 42 0.91 -4.42 -4.14
CA LEU A 42 0.21 -4.57 -2.88
C LEU A 42 -1.29 -4.32 -3.08
N SER A 43 -2.09 -5.25 -2.58
CA SER A 43 -3.54 -5.12 -2.55
C SER A 43 -3.99 -4.36 -1.30
N SER A 44 -5.19 -3.79 -1.35
CA SER A 44 -5.84 -3.20 -0.18
C SER A 44 -6.03 -4.22 0.96
N ARG A 45 -6.14 -5.53 0.64
CA ARG A 45 -6.34 -6.62 1.63
C ARG A 45 -5.08 -6.82 2.46
N GLN A 46 -3.92 -6.84 1.79
CA GLN A 46 -2.63 -7.01 2.44
C GLN A 46 -2.30 -5.82 3.35
N ILE A 47 -2.57 -4.59 2.90
CA ILE A 47 -2.35 -3.38 3.70
C ILE A 47 -3.20 -3.41 4.97
N GLU A 48 -4.48 -3.78 4.84
CA GLU A 48 -5.39 -3.84 5.99
C GLU A 48 -5.00 -4.96 6.97
N ALA A 49 -4.64 -6.14 6.46
CA ALA A 49 -4.13 -7.23 7.29
C ALA A 49 -2.88 -6.83 8.08
N ALA A 50 -1.92 -6.16 7.43
CA ALA A 50 -0.71 -5.66 8.09
C ALA A 50 -1.02 -4.61 9.16
N ARG A 51 -1.93 -3.67 8.87
CA ARG A 51 -2.37 -2.64 9.84
C ARG A 51 -3.01 -3.27 11.07
N VAL A 52 -3.92 -4.23 10.87
CA VAL A 52 -4.60 -4.94 11.96
C VAL A 52 -3.58 -5.72 12.80
N ALA A 53 -2.65 -6.43 12.16
CA ALA A 53 -1.61 -7.18 12.85
C ALA A 53 -0.71 -6.27 13.71
N ALA A 54 -0.25 -5.14 13.16
CA ALA A 54 0.55 -4.16 13.88
C ALA A 54 -0.21 -3.58 15.08
N ASN A 55 -1.44 -3.13 14.89
CA ASN A 55 -2.25 -2.56 15.97
C ASN A 55 -2.59 -3.57 17.06
N ARG A 56 -2.80 -4.86 16.72
CA ARG A 56 -3.01 -5.92 17.71
C ARG A 56 -1.75 -6.16 18.52
N LYS A 57 -0.58 -6.22 17.88
CA LYS A 57 0.68 -6.48 18.56
C LYS A 57 1.08 -5.32 19.49
N LEU A 58 0.78 -4.09 19.09
CA LEU A 58 0.97 -2.89 19.90
C LEU A 58 -0.10 -2.70 20.97
N GLN A 59 -1.12 -3.58 21.05
CA GLN A 59 -2.27 -3.43 21.95
C GLN A 59 -2.95 -2.05 21.81
N ARG A 60 -2.93 -1.49 20.59
CA ARG A 60 -3.41 -0.13 20.25
C ARG A 60 -2.67 1.00 20.97
N ALA A 61 -1.51 0.73 21.58
CA ALA A 61 -0.62 1.76 22.09
C ALA A 61 0.22 2.34 20.94
N GLY A 62 0.23 3.67 20.83
CA GLY A 62 0.98 4.37 19.79
C GLY A 62 0.20 4.60 18.49
N LYS A 63 0.86 5.28 17.55
CA LYS A 63 0.29 5.65 16.24
C LYS A 63 0.99 4.88 15.13
N VAL A 64 0.21 4.37 14.19
CA VAL A 64 0.71 3.66 13.00
C VAL A 64 0.33 4.46 11.77
N TRP A 65 1.33 4.79 10.95
CA TRP A 65 1.14 5.51 9.68
C TRP A 65 1.26 4.56 8.49
N ILE A 66 0.25 4.57 7.62
CA ILE A 66 0.31 3.88 6.33
C ILE A 66 0.72 4.90 5.27
N ARG A 67 1.84 4.65 4.59
CA ARG A 67 2.42 5.57 3.60
C ARG A 67 2.15 5.22 2.15
N ILE A 68 1.32 4.20 1.92
CA ILE A 68 0.97 3.69 0.60
C ILE A 68 -0.56 3.62 0.47
N PHE A 69 -1.06 3.79 -0.75
CA PHE A 69 -2.48 3.72 -1.05
C PHE A 69 -2.70 2.96 -2.35
N PRO A 70 -3.67 2.02 -2.42
CA PRO A 70 -3.94 1.24 -3.62
C PRO A 70 -4.85 2.02 -4.58
N ASP A 71 -4.25 2.90 -5.39
CA ASP A 71 -4.95 3.74 -6.36
C ASP A 71 -5.19 3.05 -7.71
N LYS A 72 -4.36 2.07 -8.05
CA LYS A 72 -4.36 1.44 -9.36
C LYS A 72 -5.35 0.27 -9.46
N PRO A 73 -6.37 0.31 -10.35
CA PRO A 73 -7.31 -0.79 -10.52
C PRO A 73 -6.66 -1.98 -11.24
N VAL A 74 -7.09 -3.19 -10.86
CA VAL A 74 -6.72 -4.45 -11.52
C VAL A 74 -7.99 -5.18 -11.95
N THR A 75 -8.10 -5.49 -13.25
CA THR A 75 -9.27 -6.18 -13.83
C THR A 75 -8.98 -7.65 -14.11
N GLN A 76 -10.00 -8.48 -13.99
CA GLN A 76 -10.02 -9.91 -14.31
C GLN A 76 -11.22 -10.22 -15.22
N LYS A 77 -11.09 -11.19 -16.13
CA LYS A 77 -12.23 -11.71 -16.90
C LYS A 77 -13.01 -12.70 -16.02
N PRO A 78 -14.34 -12.86 -16.24
CA PRO A 78 -15.10 -13.91 -15.56
C PRO A 78 -14.51 -15.29 -15.86
N ALA A 79 -14.76 -16.24 -14.96
CA ALA A 79 -14.37 -17.64 -15.09
C ALA A 79 -15.12 -18.30 -16.26
#